data_AF-A0AAN9D065-F1
#
_entry.id   AF-A0AAN9D065-F1
#
_cell.length_a   1.000
_cell.length_b   1.000
_cell.length_c   1.000
_cell.angle_alpha   90.00
_cell.angle_beta   90.00
_cell.angle_gamma   90.00
#
_symmetry.space_group_name_H-M   'P 1'
#
loop_
_entity.id
_entity.type
_entity.pdbx_description
1 polymer ?
#
loop_
_entity_poly.entity_id
_entity_poly.type
_entity_poly.pdbx_seq_one_letter_code
_entity_poly.pdbx_strand_id
1 'polypeptide(L)'
;MGVTHGKKVDHNHQSHNSACAQPLIGPGESDLVSDLGSVIDPDPTWAREEDLDQSKLLPEQTDSGYYEELIRPKKLHNPIKASKCHRELQRELIITHKRGAVMEEKPELQRVLEQRNRAQALKQERKPEEEKSPLELELLKRQMRLEKLEREAGEQRERSKGAPEFIRVKESLKRTAIASAEEKEL
;
A
#
# COMPACT_ATOMS: atom_id res chain seq x y z
N MET A 1 -54.69 9.06 -32.10
CA MET A 1 -53.64 8.28 -32.81
C MET A 1 -52.35 8.44 -32.00
N GLY A 2 -52.04 7.73 -30.93
CA GLY A 2 -52.23 6.31 -30.60
C GLY A 2 -50.91 5.56 -30.86
N VAL A 3 -49.89 5.70 -30.00
CA VAL A 3 -48.69 4.85 -30.04
C VAL A 3 -48.44 4.29 -28.64
N THR A 4 -48.67 2.99 -28.51
CA THR A 4 -48.60 2.22 -27.28
C THR A 4 -47.20 1.65 -27.04
N HIS A 5 -46.84 1.56 -25.76
CA HIS A 5 -45.56 1.11 -25.22
C HIS A 5 -45.22 -0.35 -25.55
N GLY A 6 -43.98 -0.62 -25.97
CA GLY A 6 -43.43 -1.97 -26.13
C GLY A 6 -42.86 -2.49 -24.81
N LYS A 7 -43.54 -3.47 -24.21
CA LYS A 7 -43.01 -4.29 -23.10
C LYS A 7 -41.80 -5.07 -23.58
N LYS A 8 -40.66 -4.94 -22.90
CA LYS A 8 -39.59 -5.95 -22.96
C LYS A 8 -39.85 -6.98 -21.87
N VAL A 9 -39.80 -8.24 -22.28
CA VAL A 9 -39.98 -9.45 -21.47
C VAL A 9 -38.66 -9.75 -20.79
N ASP A 10 -38.67 -9.77 -19.46
CA ASP A 10 -37.54 -10.21 -18.65
C ASP A 10 -37.32 -11.72 -18.84
N HIS A 11 -36.12 -12.09 -19.30
CA HIS A 11 -35.70 -13.49 -19.36
C HIS A 11 -35.19 -13.91 -17.98
N ASN A 12 -35.97 -14.78 -17.35
CA ASN A 12 -35.66 -15.51 -16.14
C ASN A 12 -34.59 -16.58 -16.44
N HIS A 13 -33.41 -16.45 -15.85
CA HIS A 13 -32.43 -17.53 -15.77
C HIS A 13 -32.31 -17.97 -14.32
N GLN A 14 -33.17 -18.91 -13.98
CA GLN A 14 -33.09 -19.68 -12.75
C GLN A 14 -32.11 -20.83 -12.95
N SER A 15 -31.30 -21.07 -11.91
CA SER A 15 -30.66 -22.34 -11.52
C SER A 15 -29.39 -22.77 -12.28
N HIS A 16 -28.37 -23.37 -11.68
CA HIS A 16 -28.30 -24.20 -10.48
C HIS A 16 -26.95 -24.04 -9.73
N ASN A 17 -27.00 -24.23 -8.41
CA ASN A 17 -25.85 -24.47 -7.56
C ASN A 17 -25.14 -25.78 -7.94
N SER A 18 -23.81 -25.76 -8.02
CA SER A 18 -22.96 -26.95 -8.02
C SER A 18 -21.94 -26.82 -6.91
N ALA A 19 -22.16 -27.56 -5.82
CA ALA A 19 -21.21 -27.73 -4.73
C ALA A 19 -20.18 -28.80 -5.09
N CYS A 20 -18.90 -28.42 -5.18
CA CYS A 20 -17.72 -29.30 -5.11
C CYS A 20 -16.48 -28.36 -5.13
N ALA A 21 -15.55 -28.30 -4.19
CA ALA A 21 -15.12 -29.22 -3.15
C ALA A 21 -14.61 -28.44 -1.92
N GLN A 22 -14.69 -29.06 -0.75
CA GLN A 22 -14.15 -28.57 0.52
C GLN A 22 -12.65 -28.91 0.69
N PRO A 23 -11.96 -28.23 1.64
CA PRO A 23 -10.51 -28.16 1.76
C PRO A 23 -9.93 -29.30 2.60
N LEU A 24 -8.66 -29.66 2.38
CA LEU A 24 -7.96 -30.64 3.21
C LEU A 24 -6.61 -30.09 3.72
N ILE A 25 -6.60 -29.85 5.05
CA ILE A 25 -5.56 -30.20 6.06
C ILE A 25 -4.14 -29.60 5.78
N GLY A 26 -3.56 -28.63 6.50
CA GLY A 26 -3.37 -28.42 7.96
C GLY A 26 -2.15 -29.22 8.50
N PRO A 27 -1.49 -28.91 9.64
CA PRO A 27 -1.00 -27.65 10.25
C PRO A 27 0.55 -27.72 10.53
N GLY A 28 1.18 -26.68 11.11
CA GLY A 28 2.47 -26.85 11.82
C GLY A 28 3.43 -25.67 11.73
N GLU A 29 3.62 -25.03 12.88
CA GLU A 29 4.52 -23.92 13.17
C GLU A 29 6.00 -24.29 13.00
N SER A 30 6.82 -23.39 12.47
CA SER A 30 8.12 -23.00 13.05
C SER A 30 8.77 -21.92 12.20
N ASP A 31 9.28 -20.92 12.91
CA ASP A 31 10.35 -19.99 12.58
C ASP A 31 11.04 -20.18 11.23
N LEU A 32 11.19 -19.09 10.48
CA LEU A 32 12.50 -18.62 10.02
C LEU A 32 12.34 -17.24 9.37
N VAL A 33 12.87 -16.25 10.06
CA VAL A 33 13.42 -15.04 9.47
C VAL A 33 14.21 -15.38 8.20
N SER A 34 13.79 -14.82 7.07
CA SER A 34 14.60 -14.66 5.85
C SER A 34 13.91 -13.55 5.05
N ASP A 35 14.35 -12.30 5.17
CA ASP A 35 15.51 -11.80 4.44
C ASP A 35 15.47 -12.19 2.96
N LEU A 36 14.47 -11.69 2.24
CA LEU A 36 14.49 -11.62 0.77
C LEU A 36 13.93 -10.27 0.32
N GLY A 37 14.47 -9.20 0.92
CA GLY A 37 14.65 -7.94 0.22
C GLY A 37 15.98 -8.02 -0.50
N SER A 38 16.05 -8.83 -1.57
CA SER A 38 17.23 -8.85 -2.45
C SER A 38 17.38 -7.45 -3.00
N VAL A 39 18.26 -6.69 -2.37
CA VAL A 39 19.05 -5.64 -2.99
C VAL A 39 19.43 -6.21 -4.35
N ILE A 40 18.83 -5.67 -5.41
CA ILE A 40 19.40 -5.83 -6.72
C ILE A 40 20.67 -5.01 -6.62
N ASP A 41 21.75 -5.66 -6.21
CA ASP A 41 23.10 -5.15 -6.41
C ASP A 41 23.18 -4.86 -7.91
N PRO A 42 23.32 -3.58 -8.33
CA PRO A 42 23.78 -3.33 -9.67
C PRO A 42 25.23 -3.80 -9.67
N ASP A 43 25.42 -5.03 -10.17
CA ASP A 43 26.71 -5.63 -10.47
C ASP A 43 27.74 -4.54 -10.85
N PRO A 44 28.79 -4.32 -10.03
CA PRO A 44 29.76 -3.27 -10.25
C PRO A 44 30.81 -3.70 -11.27
N THR A 45 30.45 -4.45 -12.31
CA THR A 45 31.37 -4.78 -13.40
C THR A 45 31.86 -3.52 -14.14
N TRP A 46 31.10 -2.43 -14.09
CA TRP A 46 31.46 -1.13 -14.70
C TRP A 46 32.01 -0.09 -13.69
N ALA A 47 32.26 -0.46 -12.43
CA ALA A 47 32.80 0.46 -11.42
C ALA A 47 34.34 0.50 -11.39
N ARG A 48 35.01 -0.27 -12.25
CA ARG A 48 36.48 -0.35 -12.33
C ARG A 48 37.00 0.21 -13.65
N GLU A 49 36.60 1.42 -14.03
CA GLU A 49 37.42 2.19 -14.97
C GLU A 49 38.43 2.95 -14.13
N GLU A 50 39.57 2.29 -13.92
CA GLU A 50 40.75 2.79 -13.26
C GLU A 50 41.17 4.12 -13.91
N ASP A 51 40.99 5.24 -13.19
CA ASP A 51 41.67 6.51 -13.46
C ASP A 51 43.18 6.43 -13.12
N LEU A 52 43.82 5.27 -13.28
CA LEU A 52 45.25 5.09 -13.10
C LEU A 52 45.90 4.81 -14.44
N ASP A 53 46.61 5.81 -14.92
CA ASP A 53 47.60 5.74 -15.98
C ASP A 53 48.67 4.69 -15.61
N GLN A 54 48.37 3.42 -15.88
CA GLN A 54 49.23 2.25 -15.63
C GLN A 54 50.53 2.28 -16.45
N SER A 55 50.76 3.33 -17.23
CA SER A 55 52.04 3.60 -17.88
C SER A 55 53.13 4.10 -16.91
N LYS A 56 52.81 4.45 -15.66
CA LYS A 56 53.76 5.14 -14.75
C LYS A 56 54.29 4.32 -13.57
N LEU A 57 53.86 3.07 -13.39
CA LEU A 57 54.14 2.29 -12.18
C LEU A 57 55.12 1.11 -12.35
N LEU A 58 55.87 1.02 -13.46
CA LEU A 58 56.83 -0.07 -13.62
C LEU A 58 58.27 0.46 -13.67
N PRO A 59 59.11 0.16 -12.66
CA PRO A 59 60.56 0.33 -12.76
C PRO A 59 61.10 -0.44 -13.97
N GLU A 60 61.71 0.31 -14.89
CA GLU A 60 62.32 -0.18 -16.11
C GLU A 60 63.62 -0.91 -15.76
N GLN A 61 63.55 -2.23 -15.56
CA GLN A 61 64.72 -3.11 -15.53
C GLN A 61 64.42 -4.39 -16.29
N THR A 62 64.73 -4.40 -17.59
CA THR A 62 65.20 -5.60 -18.27
C THR A 62 66.25 -5.19 -19.29
N ASP A 63 67.50 -5.41 -18.90
CA ASP A 63 68.62 -5.73 -19.77
C ASP A 63 68.20 -6.80 -20.80
N SER A 64 68.20 -6.45 -22.09
CA SER A 64 68.36 -7.39 -23.20
C SER A 64 68.31 -6.60 -24.52
N GLY A 65 69.49 -6.36 -25.10
CA GLY A 65 69.65 -5.74 -26.43
C GLY A 65 69.02 -6.50 -27.61
N TYR A 66 68.17 -7.51 -27.37
CA TYR A 66 67.36 -8.20 -28.38
C TYR A 66 65.97 -7.59 -28.58
N TYR A 67 65.49 -6.74 -27.68
CA TYR A 67 64.15 -6.12 -27.79
C TYR A 67 64.10 -4.80 -28.55
N GLU A 68 65.26 -4.20 -28.84
CA GLU A 68 65.33 -2.92 -29.56
C GLU A 68 65.22 -3.08 -31.09
N GLU A 69 65.50 -4.28 -31.63
CA GLU A 69 65.38 -4.61 -33.05
C GLU A 69 64.01 -5.18 -33.46
N LEU A 70 63.13 -5.45 -32.50
CA LEU A 70 61.77 -5.94 -32.75
C LEU A 70 60.83 -4.79 -33.13
N ILE A 71 60.17 -4.90 -34.29
CA ILE A 71 59.13 -3.95 -34.70
C ILE A 71 57.95 -4.06 -33.70
N ARG A 72 57.91 -3.14 -32.74
CA ARG A 72 56.80 -3.02 -31.80
C ARG A 72 55.55 -2.56 -32.55
N PRO A 73 54.38 -3.21 -32.35
CA PRO A 73 53.13 -2.70 -32.89
C PRO A 73 52.91 -1.27 -32.38
N LYS A 74 52.77 -0.32 -33.32
CA LYS A 74 52.47 1.07 -32.95
C LYS A 74 51.07 1.10 -32.35
N LYS A 75 50.97 1.55 -31.09
CA LYS A 75 49.67 1.82 -30.47
C LYS A 75 48.99 2.91 -31.29
N LEU A 76 47.96 2.54 -32.04
CA LEU A 76 47.16 3.48 -32.82
C LEU A 76 46.35 4.34 -31.85
N HIS A 77 46.27 5.64 -32.15
CA HIS A 77 45.48 6.55 -31.34
C HIS A 77 44.00 6.26 -31.56
N ASN A 78 43.30 5.92 -30.48
CA ASN A 78 41.86 5.72 -30.53
C ASN A 78 41.17 7.09 -30.59
N PRO A 79 40.52 7.48 -31.70
CA PRO A 79 39.91 8.80 -31.87
C PRO A 79 38.80 9.07 -30.85
N ILE A 80 38.11 8.02 -30.39
CA ILE A 80 37.04 8.08 -29.40
C ILE A 80 37.59 8.42 -28.02
N LYS A 81 38.72 7.80 -27.63
CA LYS A 81 39.39 8.08 -26.34
C LYS A 81 40.21 9.37 -26.38
N ALA A 82 40.68 9.79 -27.55
CA ALA A 82 41.39 11.06 -27.74
C ALA A 82 40.44 12.28 -27.67
N SER A 83 39.19 12.13 -28.09
CA SER A 83 38.19 13.20 -28.00
C SER A 83 37.70 13.38 -26.56
N LYS A 84 38.08 14.50 -25.93
CA LYS A 84 37.64 14.87 -24.58
C LYS A 84 36.11 15.01 -24.50
N CYS A 85 35.51 15.70 -25.47
CA CYS A 85 34.07 15.92 -25.55
C CYS A 85 33.28 14.60 -25.59
N HIS A 86 33.75 13.62 -26.37
CA HIS A 86 33.08 12.32 -26.45
C HIS A 86 33.11 11.58 -25.11
N ARG A 87 34.25 11.59 -24.42
CA ARG A 87 34.39 11.00 -23.08
C ARG A 87 33.52 11.69 -22.03
N GLU A 88 33.44 13.02 -22.09
CA GLU A 88 32.61 13.80 -21.17
C GLU A 88 31.12 13.51 -21.38
N LEU A 89 30.67 13.47 -22.63
CA LEU A 89 29.31 13.05 -22.96
C LEU A 89 29.01 11.64 -22.46
N GLN A 90 29.91 10.67 -22.66
CA GLN A 90 29.73 9.31 -22.14
C GLN A 90 29.59 9.30 -20.61
N ARG A 91 30.39 10.09 -19.90
CA ARG A 91 30.31 10.23 -18.44
C ARG A 91 28.98 10.84 -18.02
N GLU A 92 28.54 11.91 -18.66
CA GLU A 92 27.26 12.56 -18.37
C GLU A 92 26.07 11.64 -18.64
N LEU A 93 26.09 10.87 -19.73
CA LEU A 93 25.05 9.88 -20.04
C LEU A 93 24.99 8.78 -18.97
N ILE A 94 26.14 8.29 -18.50
CA ILE A 94 26.20 7.30 -17.42
C ILE A 94 25.69 7.91 -16.11
N ILE A 95 26.07 9.15 -15.79
CA ILE A 95 25.65 9.83 -14.56
C ILE A 95 24.16 10.12 -14.57
N THR A 96 23.61 10.61 -15.68
CA THR A 96 22.17 10.92 -15.82
C THR A 96 21.32 9.65 -15.74
N HIS A 97 21.79 8.56 -16.34
CA HIS A 97 21.12 7.25 -16.22
C HIS A 97 21.20 6.70 -14.78
N LYS A 98 22.39 6.70 -14.16
CA LYS A 98 22.60 6.18 -12.80
C LYS A 98 21.92 7.01 -11.72
N ARG A 99 21.86 8.33 -11.89
CA ARG A 99 21.21 9.26 -10.95
C ARG A 99 19.68 9.19 -11.05
N GLY A 100 19.14 8.47 -12.04
CA GLY A 100 17.72 8.52 -12.36
C GLY A 100 17.34 9.87 -12.98
N ALA A 101 16.22 9.90 -13.68
CA ALA A 101 15.72 11.12 -14.31
C ALA A 101 15.70 12.28 -13.30
N VAL A 102 16.47 13.33 -13.59
CA VAL A 102 16.44 14.63 -12.88
C VAL A 102 15.09 15.36 -13.10
N MET A 103 14.16 14.75 -13.84
CA MET A 103 12.77 15.18 -13.88
C MET A 103 11.97 14.34 -12.88
N GLU A 104 11.48 15.01 -11.84
CA GLU A 104 10.44 14.61 -10.87
C GLU A 104 9.09 14.18 -11.51
N GLU A 105 9.10 13.66 -12.73
CA GLU A 105 7.93 13.13 -13.42
C GLU A 105 8.18 11.64 -13.62
N LYS A 106 7.54 10.84 -12.76
CA LYS A 106 7.45 9.39 -13.00
C LYS A 106 7.00 9.17 -14.45
N PRO A 107 7.59 8.19 -15.17
CA PRO A 107 7.18 7.89 -16.53
C PRO A 107 5.67 7.67 -16.58
N GLU A 108 5.02 8.08 -17.67
CA GLU A 108 3.54 8.12 -17.76
C GLU A 108 2.89 6.80 -17.35
N LEU A 109 3.47 5.67 -17.78
CA LEU A 109 3.01 4.34 -17.40
C LEU A 109 3.02 4.11 -15.89
N GLN A 110 4.10 4.50 -15.20
CA GLN A 110 4.20 4.38 -13.76
C GLN A 110 3.17 5.28 -13.05
N ARG A 111 2.99 6.50 -13.54
CA ARG A 111 1.96 7.43 -13.02
C ARG A 111 0.56 6.84 -13.14
N VAL A 112 0.24 6.26 -14.31
CA VAL A 112 -1.04 5.61 -14.59
C VAL A 112 -1.24 4.35 -13.73
N LEU A 113 -0.19 3.53 -13.56
CA LEU A 113 -0.26 2.35 -12.69
C LEU A 113 -0.46 2.73 -11.22
N GLU A 114 0.26 3.73 -10.73
CA GLU A 114 0.08 4.26 -9.37
C GLU A 114 -1.33 4.84 -9.18
N GLN A 115 -1.83 5.60 -10.15
CA GLN A 115 -3.19 6.14 -10.12
C GLN A 115 -4.24 5.01 -10.11
N ARG A 116 -4.07 3.99 -10.94
CA ARG A 116 -4.95 2.82 -10.99
C ARG A 116 -4.93 2.06 -9.66
N ASN A 117 -3.74 1.83 -9.09
CA ASN A 117 -3.59 1.11 -7.82
C ASN A 117 -4.24 1.90 -6.67
N ARG A 118 -4.04 3.23 -6.60
CA ARG A 118 -4.74 4.11 -5.64
C ARG A 118 -6.26 4.04 -5.81
N ALA A 119 -6.75 4.07 -7.05
CA ALA A 119 -8.18 3.99 -7.33
C ALA A 119 -8.77 2.61 -6.97
N GLN A 120 -8.02 1.52 -7.13
CA GLN A 120 -8.45 0.17 -6.73
C GLN A 120 -8.49 0.04 -5.20
N ALA A 121 -7.48 0.54 -4.49
CA ALA A 121 -7.46 0.56 -3.03
C ALA A 121 -8.67 1.33 -2.46
N LEU A 122 -8.94 2.53 -2.98
CA LEU A 122 -10.11 3.31 -2.57
C LEU A 122 -11.44 2.62 -2.90
N LYS A 123 -11.55 1.91 -4.03
CA LYS A 123 -12.74 1.10 -4.32
C LYS A 123 -12.87 -0.08 -3.36
N GLN A 124 -11.76 -0.71 -2.96
CA GLN A 124 -11.78 -1.80 -1.99
C GLN A 124 -12.12 -1.33 -0.57
N GLU A 125 -11.75 -0.11 -0.19
CA GLU A 125 -12.15 0.51 1.08
C GLU A 125 -13.59 1.05 1.04
N ARG A 126 -14.04 1.55 -0.12
CA ARG A 126 -15.43 2.00 -0.30
C ARG A 126 -16.42 0.86 -0.44
N LYS A 127 -16.02 -0.29 -0.99
CA LYS A 127 -16.87 -1.49 -1.02
C LYS A 127 -17.43 -1.85 0.35
N PRO A 128 -16.66 -2.07 1.43
CA PRO A 128 -17.23 -2.38 2.74
C PRO A 128 -18.02 -1.20 3.35
N GLU A 129 -17.80 0.03 2.88
CA GLU A 129 -18.56 1.21 3.33
C GLU A 129 -19.89 1.41 2.58
N GLU A 130 -19.93 1.16 1.29
CA GLU A 130 -21.11 1.17 0.41
C GLU A 130 -21.91 -0.15 0.50
N GLU A 131 -21.26 -1.25 0.86
CA GLU A 131 -21.82 -2.59 1.10
C GLU A 131 -22.15 -2.81 2.59
N LYS A 132 -22.21 -1.75 3.41
CA LYS A 132 -22.75 -1.88 4.77
C LYS A 132 -24.13 -2.52 4.67
N SER A 133 -24.26 -3.73 5.22
CA SER A 133 -25.50 -4.49 5.12
C SER A 133 -26.65 -3.67 5.72
N PRO A 134 -27.89 -3.75 5.19
CA PRO A 134 -29.03 -3.07 5.79
C PRO A 134 -29.15 -3.26 7.32
N LEU A 135 -28.76 -4.45 7.80
CA LEU A 135 -28.69 -4.78 9.22
C LEU A 135 -27.58 -4.02 9.95
N GLU A 136 -26.40 -3.87 9.37
CA GLU A 136 -25.28 -3.13 9.97
C GLU A 136 -25.63 -1.64 10.14
N LEU A 137 -26.32 -1.06 9.14
CA LEU A 137 -26.84 0.30 9.23
C LEU A 137 -27.86 0.44 10.36
N GLU A 138 -28.75 -0.53 10.53
CA GLU A 138 -29.74 -0.53 11.61
C GLU A 138 -29.09 -0.70 12.99
N LEU A 139 -28.09 -1.58 13.11
CA LEU A 139 -27.31 -1.76 14.34
C LEU A 139 -26.59 -0.47 14.71
N LEU A 140 -25.93 0.20 13.75
CA LEU A 140 -25.28 1.49 13.98
C LEU A 140 -26.28 2.54 14.46
N LYS A 141 -27.46 2.60 13.84
CA LYS A 141 -28.55 3.50 14.26
C LYS A 141 -29.05 3.18 15.66
N ARG A 142 -29.17 1.90 16.02
CA ARG A 142 -29.55 1.47 17.36
C ARG A 142 -28.48 1.85 18.38
N GLN A 143 -27.21 1.64 18.07
CA GLN A 143 -26.09 2.03 18.93
C GLN A 143 -26.10 3.53 19.19
N MET A 144 -26.24 4.36 18.16
CA MET A 144 -26.34 5.82 18.32
C MET A 144 -27.52 6.24 19.22
N ARG A 145 -28.67 5.57 19.11
CA ARG A 145 -29.81 5.85 19.99
C ARG A 145 -29.52 5.47 21.44
N LEU A 146 -28.91 4.30 21.66
CA LEU A 146 -28.56 3.83 23.01
C LEU A 146 -27.52 4.75 23.66
N GLU A 147 -26.50 5.17 22.92
CA GLU A 147 -25.48 6.11 23.41
C GLU A 147 -26.11 7.45 23.82
N LYS A 148 -27.07 7.96 23.03
CA LYS A 148 -27.81 9.17 23.37
C LYS A 148 -28.62 9.00 24.67
N LEU A 149 -29.34 7.89 24.80
CA LEU A 149 -30.12 7.59 26.01
C LEU A 149 -29.23 7.41 27.25
N GLU A 150 -28.09 6.76 27.09
CA GLU A 150 -27.12 6.57 28.18
C GLU A 150 -26.55 7.92 28.64
N ARG A 151 -26.21 8.81 27.71
CA ARG A 151 -25.77 10.17 28.00
C ARG A 151 -26.84 10.96 28.76
N GLU A 152 -28.07 10.96 28.25
CA GLU A 152 -29.20 11.64 28.91
C GLU A 152 -29.49 11.06 30.30
N ALA A 153 -29.43 9.74 30.47
CA ALA A 153 -29.60 9.09 31.77
C ALA A 153 -28.47 9.43 32.75
N GLY A 154 -27.22 9.52 32.26
CA GLY A 154 -26.07 9.97 33.02
C GLY A 154 -26.23 11.41 33.51
N GLU A 155 -26.61 12.32 32.62
CA GLU A 155 -26.89 13.73 32.95
C GLU A 155 -28.05 13.84 33.96
N GLN A 156 -29.11 13.07 33.78
CA GLN A 156 -30.24 13.05 34.72
C GLN A 156 -29.81 12.52 36.10
N ARG A 157 -28.95 11.49 36.14
CA ARG A 157 -28.42 10.96 37.41
C ARG A 157 -27.55 11.99 38.12
N GLU A 158 -26.72 12.72 37.41
CA GLU A 158 -25.92 13.82 37.96
C GLU A 158 -26.83 14.95 38.50
N ARG A 159 -27.87 15.35 37.76
CA ARG A 159 -28.88 16.32 38.24
C ARG A 159 -29.59 15.83 39.50
N SER A 160 -29.98 14.56 39.55
CA SER A 160 -30.61 13.95 40.72
C SER A 160 -29.67 13.88 41.93
N LYS A 161 -28.35 13.70 41.74
CA LYS A 161 -27.37 13.75 42.85
C LYS A 161 -27.27 15.15 43.48
N GLY A 162 -27.43 16.20 42.68
CA GLY A 162 -27.47 17.58 43.15
C GLY A 162 -28.78 18.00 43.84
N ALA A 163 -29.82 17.15 43.80
CA ALA A 163 -31.12 17.44 44.41
C ALA A 163 -31.13 17.09 45.92
N PRO A 164 -31.93 17.81 46.74
CA PRO A 164 -32.11 17.50 48.15
C PRO A 164 -32.55 16.04 48.41
N GLU A 165 -32.13 15.47 49.54
CA GLU A 165 -32.36 14.06 49.88
C GLU A 165 -33.84 13.63 49.83
N PHE A 166 -34.75 14.45 50.35
CA PHE A 166 -36.17 14.11 50.37
C PHE A 166 -36.79 14.00 48.96
N ILE A 167 -36.28 14.76 47.97
CA ILE A 167 -36.69 14.64 46.57
C ILE A 167 -36.18 13.32 45.99
N ARG A 168 -34.89 13.00 46.23
CA ARG A 168 -34.28 11.74 45.79
C ARG A 168 -35.03 10.52 46.34
N VAL A 169 -35.31 10.49 47.64
CA VAL A 169 -36.05 9.39 48.31
C VAL A 169 -37.46 9.26 47.73
N LYS A 170 -38.17 10.37 47.55
CA LYS A 170 -39.52 10.39 46.96
C LYS A 170 -39.54 9.83 45.53
N GLU A 171 -38.58 10.20 44.69
CA GLU A 171 -38.46 9.66 43.33
C GLU A 171 -38.09 8.17 43.30
N SER A 172 -37.21 7.73 44.20
CA SER A 172 -36.85 6.31 44.33
C SER A 172 -38.04 5.46 44.74
N LEU A 173 -38.82 5.91 45.72
CA LEU A 173 -40.05 5.23 46.15
C LEU A 173 -41.11 5.16 45.03
N LYS A 174 -41.20 6.20 44.18
CA LYS A 174 -42.07 6.16 42.99
C LYS A 174 -41.62 5.08 41.99
N ARG A 175 -40.32 4.98 41.73
CA ARG A 175 -39.77 3.98 40.80
C ARG A 175 -40.02 2.56 41.27
N THR A 176 -39.79 2.28 42.57
CA THR A 176 -40.05 0.96 43.13
C THR A 176 -41.54 0.63 43.23
N ALA A 177 -42.40 1.62 43.51
CA ALA A 177 -43.85 1.42 43.52
C ALA A 177 -44.38 0.98 42.14
N ILE A 178 -43.91 1.61 41.06
CA ILE A 178 -44.30 1.25 39.68
C ILE A 178 -43.84 -0.16 39.34
N ALA A 179 -42.58 -0.51 39.63
CA ALA A 179 -42.08 -1.87 39.40
C ALA A 179 -42.88 -2.93 40.18
N SER A 180 -43.23 -2.65 41.43
CA SER A 180 -44.07 -3.54 42.24
C SER A 180 -45.54 -3.62 41.82
N ALA A 181 -46.01 -2.68 41.01
CA ALA A 181 -47.35 -2.70 40.42
C ALA A 181 -47.38 -3.50 39.11
N GLU A 182 -46.34 -3.37 38.28
CA GLU A 182 -46.16 -4.16 37.06
C GLU A 182 -45.99 -5.66 37.36
N GLU A 183 -45.36 -6.03 38.49
CA GLU A 183 -45.26 -7.43 38.96
C GLU A 183 -46.58 -8.03 39.45
N LYS A 184 -47.63 -7.23 39.70
CA LYS A 184 -48.94 -7.72 40.18
C LYS A 184 -49.99 -7.87 39.08
N GLU A 185 -49.72 -7.32 37.91
CA GLU A 185 -50.60 -7.39 36.72
C GLU A 185 -50.16 -8.50 35.74
N LEU A 186 -49.12 -9.28 36.09
CA LEU A 186 -48.66 -10.50 35.42
C LEU A 186 -49.09 -11.75 36.20
#